data_AF-A0A6M8W5M7-F1
#
_entry.id   AF-A0A6M8W5M7-F1
#
_cell.length_a   1.000
_cell.length_b   1.000
_cell.length_c   1.000
_cell.angle_alpha   90.00
_cell.angle_beta   90.00
_cell.angle_gamma   90.00
#
_symmetry.space_group_name_H-M   'P 1'
#
loop_
_entity.id
_entity.type
_entity.pdbx_description
1 polymer ?
#
loop_
_entity_poly.entity_id
_entity_poly.type
_entity_poly.pdbx_seq_one_letter_code
_entity_poly.pdbx_strand_id
1 'polypeptide(L)'
;MTAGRVSDVIAERARLAEQLIADNFELFIQAETVEASGKALEKGWFFARVLKALYPLIERGSLEDEIRPLLPEMTGDEFDALLDEYWQAVGQARVDAANAKGERLRLRKAVREARRDQIGKEVELAAERALASERFAVQYLTKGLELNEFQQTKIQSLINDHMGRTMGEPSEGDTAQLFIGVLAFLNEAQRTEMLERIKGVQ
;
A
#
# COMPACT_ATOMS: atom_id res chain seq x y z
N MET A 1 10.34 -19.98 -17.30
CA MET A 1 11.11 -18.88 -16.68
C MET A 1 10.29 -17.60 -16.51
N THR A 2 9.34 -17.31 -17.41
CA THR A 2 8.52 -16.08 -17.39
C THR A 2 7.63 -15.93 -16.16
N ALA A 3 6.94 -17.00 -15.73
CA ALA A 3 6.01 -16.96 -14.59
C ALA A 3 6.70 -16.58 -13.26
N GLY A 4 7.93 -17.06 -13.02
CA GLY A 4 8.71 -16.69 -11.83
C GLY A 4 9.04 -15.20 -11.81
N ARG A 5 9.50 -14.65 -12.94
CA ARG A 5 9.84 -13.23 -13.06
C ARG A 5 8.64 -12.30 -12.91
N VAL A 6 7.47 -12.71 -13.42
CA VAL A 6 6.21 -11.97 -13.22
C VAL A 6 5.81 -11.99 -11.74
N SER A 7 5.92 -13.15 -11.07
CA SER A 7 5.66 -13.26 -9.64
C SER A 7 6.61 -12.37 -8.82
N ASP A 8 7.88 -12.29 -9.20
CA ASP A 8 8.87 -11.45 -8.53
C ASP A 8 8.52 -9.96 -8.65
N VAL A 9 8.12 -9.49 -9.84
CA VAL A 9 7.67 -8.11 -10.05
C VAL A 9 6.46 -7.77 -9.18
N ILE A 10 5.46 -8.64 -9.14
CA ILE A 10 4.25 -8.43 -8.32
C ILE A 10 4.63 -8.35 -6.84
N ALA A 11 5.48 -9.26 -6.36
CA ALA A 11 5.92 -9.29 -4.97
C ALA A 11 6.77 -8.07 -4.59
N GLU A 12 7.69 -7.65 -5.46
CA GLU A 12 8.54 -6.48 -5.24
C GLU A 12 7.72 -5.20 -5.20
N ARG A 13 6.79 -5.03 -6.15
CA ARG A 13 5.90 -3.87 -6.21
C ARG A 13 5.00 -3.79 -4.98
N ALA A 14 4.45 -4.92 -4.53
CA ALA A 14 3.66 -4.99 -3.30
C ALA A 14 4.48 -4.58 -2.06
N ARG A 15 5.70 -5.11 -1.91
CA ARG A 15 6.59 -4.74 -0.80
C ARG A 15 6.95 -3.25 -0.81
N LEU A 16 7.20 -2.68 -1.99
CA LEU A 16 7.47 -1.26 -2.12
C LEU A 16 6.25 -0.43 -1.68
N ALA A 17 5.06 -0.78 -2.14
CA ALA A 17 3.83 -0.08 -1.75
C ALA A 17 3.61 -0.13 -0.23
N GLU A 18 3.76 -1.31 0.39
CA GLU A 18 3.68 -1.46 1.85
C GLU A 18 4.72 -0.61 2.59
N GLN A 19 5.97 -0.60 2.12
CA GLN A 19 7.04 0.18 2.73
C GLN A 19 6.77 1.69 2.65
N LEU A 20 6.35 2.19 1.48
CA LEU A 20 6.05 3.62 1.30
C LEU A 20 4.92 4.07 2.22
N ILE A 21 3.95 3.19 2.50
CA ILE A 21 2.85 3.49 3.40
C ILE A 21 3.30 3.48 4.86
N ALA A 22 4.13 2.51 5.25
CA ALA A 22 4.74 2.48 6.58
C ALA A 22 5.59 3.74 6.86
N ASP A 23 6.43 4.13 5.90
CA ASP A 23 7.31 5.30 6.02
C ASP A 23 6.52 6.62 6.12
N ASN A 24 5.28 6.64 5.59
CA ASN A 24 4.42 7.82 5.55
C ASN A 24 3.13 7.64 6.37
N PHE A 25 3.12 6.78 7.39
CA PHE A 25 1.91 6.41 8.12
C PHE A 25 1.04 7.58 8.61
N GLU A 26 1.66 8.59 9.23
CA GLU A 26 0.94 9.76 9.76
C GLU A 26 0.13 10.47 8.67
N LEU A 27 0.65 10.48 7.43
CA LEU A 27 -0.05 11.02 6.29
C LEU A 27 -1.30 10.19 5.97
N PHE A 28 -1.21 8.86 6.01
CA PHE A 28 -2.34 8.00 5.68
C PHE A 28 -3.43 7.95 6.76
N ILE A 29 -3.10 8.05 8.07
CA ILE A 29 -4.13 8.20 9.13
C ILE A 29 -4.87 9.53 9.00
N GLN A 30 -4.14 10.61 8.66
CA GLN A 30 -4.73 11.94 8.52
C GLN A 30 -5.69 12.04 7.32
N ALA A 31 -5.74 11.03 6.45
CA ALA A 31 -6.60 11.02 5.26
C ALA A 31 -8.07 11.28 5.62
N GLU A 32 -8.62 10.53 6.57
CA GLU A 32 -10.04 10.66 6.96
C GLU A 32 -10.33 12.03 7.57
N THR A 33 -9.41 12.54 8.39
CA THR A 33 -9.54 13.87 9.01
C THR A 33 -9.49 15.00 7.98
N VAL A 34 -8.58 14.93 7.00
CA VAL A 34 -8.46 15.92 5.93
C VAL A 34 -9.64 15.83 4.95
N GLU A 35 -10.14 14.62 4.70
CA GLU A 35 -11.32 14.42 3.87
C GLU A 35 -12.57 15.03 4.52
N ALA A 36 -12.71 14.88 5.85
CA ALA A 36 -13.78 15.47 6.64
C ALA A 36 -13.66 17.00 6.82
N SER A 37 -12.46 17.60 6.71
CA SER A 37 -12.24 19.03 7.00
C SER A 37 -12.93 19.98 6.02
N GLY A 38 -13.33 19.50 4.84
CA GLY A 38 -14.05 20.28 3.81
C GLY A 38 -13.24 21.41 3.15
N LYS A 39 -12.00 21.65 3.58
CA LYS A 39 -11.16 22.75 3.08
C LYS A 39 -10.37 22.32 1.84
N ALA A 40 -10.73 22.86 0.68
CA ALA A 40 -10.15 22.49 -0.61
C ALA A 40 -8.62 22.68 -0.68
N LEU A 41 -8.07 23.74 -0.06
CA LEU A 41 -6.62 23.99 -0.03
C LEU A 41 -5.87 22.94 0.81
N GLU A 42 -6.42 22.55 1.97
CA GLU A 42 -5.82 21.52 2.82
C GLU A 42 -5.85 20.16 2.12
N LYS A 43 -6.96 19.83 1.45
CA LYS A 43 -7.07 18.63 0.60
C LYS A 43 -6.03 18.63 -0.52
N GLY A 44 -5.86 19.74 -1.23
CA GLY A 44 -4.87 19.85 -2.30
C GLY A 44 -3.43 19.62 -1.82
N TRP A 45 -3.06 20.22 -0.68
CA TRP A 45 -1.74 20.01 -0.06
C TRP A 45 -1.53 18.57 0.42
N PHE A 46 -2.58 17.97 0.98
CA PHE A 46 -2.56 16.57 1.38
C PHE A 46 -2.32 15.63 0.20
N PHE A 47 -3.08 15.79 -0.88
CA PHE A 47 -2.87 15.02 -2.11
C PHE A 47 -1.46 15.19 -2.67
N ALA A 48 -0.90 16.41 -2.66
CA ALA A 48 0.48 16.63 -3.09
C ALA A 48 1.50 15.86 -2.25
N ARG A 49 1.28 15.76 -0.92
CA ARG A 49 2.13 14.95 -0.02
C ARG A 49 1.98 13.46 -0.29
N VAL A 50 0.76 12.98 -0.51
CA VAL A 50 0.49 11.57 -0.83
C VAL A 50 1.15 11.18 -2.15
N LEU A 51 1.00 12.02 -3.19
CA LEU A 51 1.68 11.82 -4.47
C LEU A 51 3.20 11.82 -4.33
N LYS A 52 3.76 12.71 -3.50
CA LYS A 52 5.20 12.73 -3.23
C LYS A 52 5.67 11.46 -2.50
N ALA A 53 4.91 11.01 -1.50
CA ALA A 53 5.21 9.79 -0.75
C ALA A 53 5.18 8.55 -1.65
N LEU A 54 4.23 8.49 -2.57
CA LEU A 54 4.03 7.36 -3.49
C LEU A 54 4.79 7.52 -4.81
N TYR A 55 5.55 8.60 -4.98
CA TYR A 55 6.27 8.88 -6.21
C TYR A 55 7.16 7.70 -6.67
N PRO A 56 7.89 6.99 -5.80
CA PRO A 56 8.69 5.84 -6.22
C PRO A 56 7.86 4.71 -6.85
N LEU A 57 6.61 4.51 -6.41
CA LEU A 57 5.69 3.55 -7.02
C LEU A 57 5.12 4.07 -8.34
N ILE A 58 4.80 5.37 -8.39
CA ILE A 58 4.26 6.05 -9.60
C ILE A 58 5.31 6.06 -10.72
N GLU A 59 6.58 6.32 -10.39
CA GLU A 59 7.70 6.38 -11.33
C GLU A 59 7.93 5.04 -12.05
N ARG A 60 7.64 3.92 -11.39
CA ARG A 60 7.72 2.58 -12.00
C ARG A 60 6.68 2.36 -13.11
N GLY A 61 5.64 3.20 -13.19
CA GLY A 61 4.56 3.05 -14.15
C GLY A 61 3.50 2.04 -13.70
N SER A 62 2.69 1.57 -14.64
CA SER A 62 1.64 0.59 -14.36
C SER A 62 2.20 -0.82 -14.21
N LEU A 63 1.49 -1.70 -13.49
CA LEU A 63 1.84 -3.11 -13.42
C LEU A 63 1.90 -3.78 -14.81
N GLU A 64 1.06 -3.32 -15.74
CA GLU A 64 1.05 -3.78 -17.14
C GLU A 64 2.37 -3.46 -17.83
N ASP A 65 2.90 -2.25 -17.65
CA ASP A 65 4.17 -1.80 -18.21
C ASP A 65 5.37 -2.59 -17.64
N GLU A 66 5.28 -3.06 -16.40
CA GLU A 66 6.31 -3.89 -15.78
C GLU A 66 6.23 -5.37 -16.22
N ILE A 67 5.01 -5.88 -16.49
CA ILE A 67 4.79 -7.27 -16.93
C ILE A 67 5.09 -7.45 -18.42
N ARG A 68 4.64 -6.52 -19.27
CA ARG A 68 4.71 -6.64 -20.74
C ARG A 68 6.11 -6.96 -21.29
N PRO A 69 7.21 -6.33 -20.81
CA PRO A 69 8.56 -6.61 -21.30
C PRO A 69 9.08 -8.00 -20.92
N LEU A 70 8.42 -8.67 -19.96
CA LEU A 70 8.79 -10.02 -19.52
C LEU A 70 8.17 -11.10 -20.40
N LEU A 71 7.10 -10.79 -21.13
CA LEU A 71 6.36 -11.75 -21.95
C LEU A 71 7.03 -11.94 -23.33
N PRO A 72 7.08 -13.17 -23.87
CA PRO A 72 7.47 -13.41 -25.27
C PRO A 72 6.55 -12.66 -26.24
N GLU A 73 7.03 -12.26 -27.43
CA GLU A 73 6.26 -11.46 -28.40
C GLU A 73 4.85 -12.01 -28.67
N MET A 74 4.74 -13.31 -28.97
CA MET A 74 3.45 -13.95 -29.27
C MET A 74 2.46 -13.90 -28.10
N THR A 75 2.95 -14.02 -26.86
CA THR A 75 2.11 -13.91 -25.65
C THR A 75 1.89 -12.45 -25.26
N GLY A 76 2.79 -11.56 -25.66
CA GLY A 76 2.70 -10.13 -25.45
C GLY A 76 1.57 -9.50 -26.27
N ASP A 77 1.40 -9.90 -27.52
CA ASP A 77 0.31 -9.40 -28.37
C ASP A 77 -1.06 -9.85 -27.86
N GLU A 78 -1.16 -11.11 -27.38
CA GLU A 78 -2.37 -11.61 -26.71
C GLU A 78 -2.64 -10.85 -25.41
N PHE A 79 -1.60 -10.57 -24.62
CA PHE A 79 -1.71 -9.78 -23.40
C PHE A 79 -2.19 -8.35 -23.67
N ASP A 80 -1.63 -7.69 -24.69
CA ASP A 80 -2.03 -6.33 -25.11
C ASP A 80 -3.50 -6.33 -25.57
N ALA A 81 -3.91 -7.32 -26.35
CA ALA A 81 -5.30 -7.46 -26.81
C ALA A 81 -6.29 -7.67 -25.65
N LEU A 82 -5.95 -8.54 -24.69
CA LEU A 82 -6.77 -8.78 -23.50
C LEU A 82 -6.89 -7.54 -22.63
N LEU A 83 -5.79 -6.80 -22.43
CA LEU A 83 -5.80 -5.54 -21.69
C LEU A 83 -6.64 -4.48 -22.40
N ASP A 84 -6.51 -4.35 -23.72
CA ASP A 84 -7.32 -3.40 -24.48
C ASP A 84 -8.81 -3.71 -24.40
N GLU A 85 -9.20 -4.98 -24.49
CA GLU A 85 -10.59 -5.41 -24.31
C GLU A 85 -11.10 -5.10 -22.90
N TYR A 86 -10.32 -5.45 -21.87
CA TYR A 86 -10.64 -5.15 -20.48
C TYR A 86 -10.84 -3.65 -20.27
N TRP A 87 -9.90 -2.82 -20.73
CA TRP A 87 -9.97 -1.38 -20.54
C TRP A 87 -11.11 -0.74 -21.31
N GLN A 88 -11.41 -1.22 -22.52
CA GLN A 88 -12.58 -0.77 -23.26
C GLN A 88 -13.88 -1.11 -22.52
N ALA A 89 -14.00 -2.32 -21.97
CA ALA A 89 -15.18 -2.72 -21.18
C ALA A 89 -15.36 -1.85 -19.93
N VAL A 90 -14.29 -1.61 -19.17
CA VAL A 90 -14.31 -0.72 -17.99
C VAL A 90 -14.67 0.71 -18.39
N GLY A 91 -14.08 1.22 -19.48
CA GLY A 91 -14.37 2.54 -20.01
C GLY A 91 -15.82 2.68 -20.47
N GLN A 92 -16.37 1.65 -21.11
CA GLN A 92 -17.75 1.64 -21.59
C GLN A 92 -18.75 1.66 -20.42
N ALA A 93 -18.51 0.84 -19.38
CA ALA A 93 -19.33 0.86 -18.17
C ALA A 93 -19.40 2.26 -17.51
N ARG A 94 -18.28 3.00 -17.52
CA ARG A 94 -18.24 4.40 -17.03
C ARG A 94 -19.01 5.36 -17.94
N VAL A 95 -18.92 5.19 -19.25
CA VAL A 95 -19.70 5.98 -20.22
C VAL A 95 -21.20 5.75 -20.01
N ASP A 96 -21.62 4.49 -19.83
CA ASP A 96 -23.01 4.13 -19.61
C ASP A 96 -23.54 4.72 -18.29
N ALA A 97 -22.73 4.67 -17.23
CA ALA A 97 -23.05 5.29 -15.94
C ALA A 97 -23.16 6.84 -16.03
N ALA A 98 -22.30 7.49 -16.82
CA ALA A 98 -22.38 8.93 -17.05
C ALA A 98 -23.64 9.30 -17.85
N ASN A 99 -23.93 8.55 -18.92
CA ASN A 99 -25.12 8.75 -19.74
C ASN A 99 -26.42 8.59 -18.92
N ALA A 100 -26.46 7.61 -18.00
CA ALA A 100 -27.59 7.42 -17.08
C ALA A 100 -27.83 8.62 -16.16
N LYS A 101 -26.79 9.43 -15.88
CA LYS A 101 -26.87 10.68 -15.11
C LYS A 101 -27.10 11.92 -16.00
N GLY A 102 -27.26 11.74 -17.31
CA GLY A 102 -27.41 12.84 -18.28
C GLY A 102 -26.08 13.54 -18.63
N GLU A 103 -24.95 12.98 -18.23
CA GLU A 103 -23.62 13.51 -18.51
C GLU A 103 -23.02 12.86 -19.77
N ARG A 104 -22.19 13.61 -20.50
CA ARG A 104 -21.51 13.08 -21.70
C ARG A 104 -20.05 12.80 -21.42
N LEU A 105 -19.69 11.53 -21.34
CA LEU A 105 -18.30 11.07 -21.19
C LEU A 105 -17.80 10.41 -22.48
N ARG A 106 -16.60 10.77 -22.93
CA ARG A 106 -15.96 10.11 -24.10
C ARG A 106 -15.24 8.85 -23.64
N LEU A 107 -15.36 7.75 -24.39
CA LEU A 107 -14.71 6.48 -24.07
C LEU A 107 -13.20 6.62 -23.81
N ARG A 108 -12.46 7.31 -24.69
CA ARG A 108 -11.02 7.58 -24.50
C ARG A 108 -10.68 8.37 -23.23
N LYS A 109 -11.62 9.18 -22.72
CA LYS A 109 -11.46 9.89 -21.45
C LYS A 109 -11.75 8.93 -20.29
N ALA A 110 -12.83 8.17 -20.38
CA ALA A 110 -13.22 7.15 -19.39
C ALA A 110 -12.12 6.10 -19.14
N VAL A 111 -11.52 5.57 -20.22
CA VAL A 111 -10.41 4.60 -20.13
C VAL A 111 -9.19 5.20 -19.42
N ARG A 112 -8.83 6.44 -19.77
CA ARG A 112 -7.68 7.13 -19.16
C ARG A 112 -7.90 7.41 -17.68
N GLU A 113 -9.12 7.80 -17.30
CA GLU A 113 -9.49 7.99 -15.90
C GLU A 113 -9.46 6.66 -15.15
N ALA A 114 -10.00 5.58 -15.73
CA ALA A 114 -9.97 4.26 -15.11
C ALA A 114 -8.54 3.75 -14.87
N ARG A 115 -7.63 3.92 -15.83
CA ARG A 115 -6.20 3.57 -15.68
C ARG A 115 -5.52 4.37 -14.56
N ARG A 116 -5.84 5.66 -14.41
CA ARG A 116 -5.32 6.49 -13.31
C ARG A 116 -5.86 6.04 -11.96
N ASP A 117 -7.15 5.75 -11.88
CA ASP A 117 -7.79 5.33 -10.64
C ASP A 117 -7.27 3.97 -10.17
N GLN A 118 -6.81 3.10 -11.07
CA GLN A 118 -6.22 1.80 -10.70
C GLN A 118 -4.96 1.94 -9.84
N ILE A 119 -4.10 2.94 -10.10
CA ILE A 119 -2.94 3.21 -9.22
C ILE A 119 -3.42 3.67 -7.84
N GLY A 120 -4.46 4.52 -7.79
CA GLY A 120 -5.08 4.93 -6.53
C GLY A 120 -5.61 3.74 -5.74
N LYS A 121 -6.26 2.79 -6.43
CA LYS A 121 -6.80 1.57 -5.81
C LYS A 121 -5.73 0.58 -5.39
N GLU A 122 -4.63 0.48 -6.12
CA GLU A 122 -3.47 -0.33 -5.73
C GLU A 122 -2.86 0.20 -4.42
N VAL A 123 -2.74 1.53 -4.32
CA VAL A 123 -2.28 2.21 -3.11
C VAL A 123 -3.27 2.02 -1.96
N GLU A 124 -4.57 2.16 -2.21
CA GLU A 124 -5.63 1.94 -1.21
C GLU A 124 -5.57 0.51 -0.66
N LEU A 125 -5.52 -0.51 -1.53
CA LEU A 125 -5.39 -1.92 -1.12
C LEU A 125 -4.06 -2.22 -0.43
N ALA A 126 -2.97 -1.56 -0.83
CA ALA A 126 -1.70 -1.65 -0.11
C ALA A 126 -1.79 -0.97 1.26
N ALA A 127 -2.56 0.12 1.38
CA ALA A 127 -2.77 0.83 2.64
C ALA A 127 -3.64 0.03 3.58
N GLU A 128 -4.74 -0.53 3.11
CA GLU A 128 -5.59 -1.44 3.86
C GLU A 128 -4.78 -2.63 4.38
N ARG A 129 -3.96 -3.26 3.53
CA ARG A 129 -3.10 -4.38 3.95
C ARG A 129 -2.01 -3.96 4.94
N ALA A 130 -1.36 -2.81 4.72
CA ALA A 130 -0.36 -2.29 5.63
C ALA A 130 -0.98 -1.97 6.99
N LEU A 131 -2.10 -1.23 7.02
CA LEU A 131 -2.85 -0.86 8.23
C LEU A 131 -3.38 -2.09 8.97
N ALA A 132 -3.81 -3.13 8.24
CA ALA A 132 -4.24 -4.40 8.83
C ALA A 132 -3.07 -5.29 9.29
N SER A 133 -1.82 -4.97 8.92
CA SER A 133 -0.67 -5.81 9.26
C SER A 133 -0.11 -5.48 10.65
N GLU A 134 0.20 -6.52 11.41
CA GLU A 134 0.85 -6.36 12.73
C GLU A 134 2.29 -5.86 12.63
N ARG A 135 2.94 -6.14 11.48
CA ARG A 135 4.22 -5.54 11.11
C ARG A 135 4.16 -4.03 11.23
N PHE A 136 3.10 -3.45 10.71
CA PHE A 136 2.90 -2.01 10.70
C PHE A 136 2.57 -1.45 12.08
N ALA A 137 1.74 -2.16 12.86
CA ALA A 137 1.47 -1.79 14.25
C ALA A 137 2.79 -1.72 15.07
N VAL A 138 3.69 -2.68 14.89
CA VAL A 138 5.01 -2.69 15.55
C VAL A 138 5.90 -1.55 15.05
N GLN A 139 5.95 -1.29 13.74
CA GLN A 139 6.73 -0.18 13.19
C GLN A 139 6.24 1.18 13.69
N TYR A 140 4.93 1.39 13.80
CA TYR A 140 4.37 2.60 14.38
C TYR A 140 4.74 2.78 15.85
N LEU A 141 4.55 1.72 16.64
CA LEU A 141 4.78 1.77 18.09
C LEU A 141 6.26 1.95 18.43
N THR A 142 7.15 1.58 17.51
CA THR A 142 8.60 1.78 17.65
C THR A 142 9.14 3.04 16.96
N LYS A 143 8.30 3.78 16.22
CA LYS A 143 8.71 4.98 15.48
C LYS A 143 9.22 6.08 16.42
N GLY A 144 10.39 6.64 16.16
CA GLY A 144 10.94 7.72 16.98
C GLY A 144 11.49 7.28 18.33
N LEU A 145 11.42 5.98 18.66
CA LEU A 145 12.27 5.42 19.71
C LEU A 145 13.71 5.44 19.20
N GLU A 146 14.65 5.90 20.04
CA GLU A 146 16.08 5.86 19.73
C GLU A 146 16.61 4.42 19.81
N LEU A 147 16.25 3.60 18.82
CA LEU A 147 16.67 2.21 18.74
C LEU A 147 18.12 2.13 18.24
N ASN A 148 18.96 1.38 18.95
CA ASN A 148 20.29 1.05 18.43
C ASN A 148 20.22 0.00 17.31
N GLU A 149 21.31 -0.16 16.55
CA GLU A 149 21.38 -1.06 15.39
C GLU A 149 21.00 -2.52 15.72
N PHE A 150 21.38 -3.00 16.91
CA PHE A 150 21.03 -4.33 17.38
C PHE A 150 19.52 -4.48 17.63
N GLN A 151 18.90 -3.50 18.30
CA GLN A 151 17.45 -3.47 18.54
C GLN A 151 16.67 -3.43 17.24
N GLN A 152 17.07 -2.56 16.29
CA GLN A 152 16.44 -2.47 14.97
C GLN A 152 16.49 -3.81 14.24
N THR A 153 17.66 -4.43 14.20
CA THR A 153 17.86 -5.73 13.54
C THR A 153 17.00 -6.83 14.18
N LYS A 154 16.94 -6.87 15.53
CA LYS A 154 16.14 -7.87 16.24
C LYS A 154 14.64 -7.69 16.07
N ILE A 155 14.16 -6.46 16.13
CA ILE A 155 12.75 -6.14 15.89
C ILE A 155 12.36 -6.52 14.46
N GLN A 156 13.20 -6.19 13.46
CA GLN A 156 12.94 -6.57 12.07
C GLN A 156 12.93 -8.10 11.88
N SER A 157 13.84 -8.83 12.54
CA SER A 157 13.85 -10.30 12.52
C SER A 157 12.55 -10.87 13.11
N LEU A 158 12.11 -10.38 14.27
CA LEU A 158 10.88 -10.83 14.92
C LEU A 158 9.65 -10.63 14.03
N ILE A 159 9.55 -9.46 13.38
CA ILE A 159 8.50 -9.16 12.41
C ILE A 159 8.52 -10.17 11.25
N ASN A 160 9.69 -10.41 10.66
CA ASN A 160 9.82 -11.31 9.51
C ASN A 160 9.48 -12.76 9.89
N ASP A 161 9.99 -13.23 11.04
CA ASP A 161 9.72 -14.58 11.56
C ASP A 161 8.25 -14.77 11.91
N HIS A 162 7.61 -13.71 12.40
CA HIS A 162 6.18 -13.70 12.69
C HIS A 162 5.34 -13.81 11.41
N MET A 163 5.60 -12.93 10.45
CA MET A 163 4.92 -12.94 9.14
C MET A 163 5.09 -14.28 8.42
N GLY A 164 6.29 -14.89 8.50
CA GLY A 164 6.55 -16.20 7.91
C GLY A 164 5.79 -17.34 8.58
N ARG A 165 5.56 -17.27 9.90
CA ARG A 165 4.81 -18.29 10.66
C ARG A 165 3.30 -18.16 10.49
N THR A 166 2.77 -16.94 10.48
CA THR A 166 1.33 -16.69 10.43
C THR A 166 0.79 -16.58 9.00
N MET A 167 1.67 -16.53 7.99
CA MET A 167 1.30 -16.31 6.59
C MET A 167 0.48 -15.03 6.37
N GLY A 168 0.55 -14.07 7.30
CA GLY A 168 -0.27 -12.86 7.28
C GLY A 168 -1.67 -12.99 7.89
N GLU A 169 -2.03 -14.15 8.44
CA GLU A 169 -3.29 -14.39 9.17
C GLU A 169 -3.03 -14.76 10.65
N PRO A 170 -2.57 -13.80 11.46
CA PRO A 170 -2.21 -14.02 12.86
C PRO A 170 -3.44 -14.21 13.77
N SER A 171 -3.33 -15.09 14.77
CA SER A 171 -4.29 -15.13 15.89
C SER A 171 -3.94 -14.09 16.96
N GLU A 172 -4.88 -13.74 17.85
CA GLU A 172 -4.62 -12.81 18.97
C GLU A 172 -3.42 -13.23 19.84
N GLY A 173 -3.21 -14.54 20.00
CA GLY A 173 -2.07 -15.09 20.73
C GLY A 173 -0.75 -14.86 20.00
N ASP A 174 -0.74 -14.98 18.67
CA ASP A 174 0.43 -14.69 17.85
C ASP A 174 0.75 -13.19 17.92
N THR A 175 -0.25 -12.32 17.80
CA THR A 175 -0.11 -10.86 17.93
C THR A 175 0.55 -10.50 19.26
N ALA A 176 0.02 -11.04 20.37
CA ALA A 176 0.55 -10.80 21.71
C ALA A 176 2.02 -11.26 21.83
N GLN A 177 2.36 -12.39 21.20
CA GLN A 177 3.73 -12.92 21.23
C GLN A 177 4.71 -12.03 20.46
N LEU A 178 4.31 -11.48 19.31
CA LEU A 178 5.11 -10.49 18.58
C LEU A 178 5.35 -9.24 19.45
N PHE A 179 4.31 -8.71 20.09
CA PHE A 179 4.42 -7.53 20.95
C PHE A 179 5.31 -7.74 22.17
N ILE A 180 5.14 -8.87 22.87
CA ILE A 180 5.99 -9.25 24.01
C ILE A 180 7.44 -9.42 23.55
N GLY A 181 7.65 -10.03 22.38
CA GLY A 181 8.97 -10.19 21.77
C GLY A 181 9.65 -8.85 21.52
N VAL A 182 8.93 -7.88 20.96
CA VAL A 182 9.46 -6.52 20.72
C VAL A 182 9.79 -5.82 22.04
N LEU A 183 8.86 -5.82 23.01
CA LEU A 183 9.07 -5.19 24.32
C LEU A 183 10.30 -5.74 25.06
N ALA A 184 10.63 -7.02 24.88
CA ALA A 184 11.80 -7.64 25.52
C ALA A 184 13.14 -7.04 25.06
N PHE A 185 13.22 -6.45 23.87
CA PHE A 185 14.43 -5.81 23.35
C PHE A 185 14.51 -4.31 23.63
N LEU A 186 13.45 -3.71 24.17
CA LEU A 186 13.39 -2.30 24.49
C LEU A 186 13.89 -2.02 25.92
N ASN A 187 14.55 -0.88 26.12
CA ASN A 187 14.86 -0.39 27.46
C ASN A 187 13.59 0.14 28.17
N GLU A 188 13.71 0.51 29.44
CA GLU A 188 12.55 0.91 30.25
C GLU A 188 11.86 2.18 29.73
N ALA A 189 12.63 3.19 29.30
CA ALA A 189 12.09 4.41 28.72
C ALA A 189 11.35 4.14 27.40
N GLN A 190 11.98 3.37 26.51
CA GLN A 190 11.40 2.94 25.23
C GLN A 190 10.12 2.11 25.42
N ARG A 191 10.10 1.19 26.40
CA ARG A 191 8.89 0.40 26.73
C ARG A 191 7.76 1.28 27.22
N THR A 192 8.08 2.26 28.08
CA THR A 192 7.08 3.18 28.63
C THR A 192 6.44 3.98 27.51
N GLU A 193 7.24 4.56 26.62
CA GLU A 193 6.75 5.34 25.49
C GLU A 193 5.93 4.48 24.50
N MET A 194 6.38 3.25 24.22
CA MET A 194 5.62 2.31 23.40
C MET A 194 4.26 1.97 24.02
N LEU A 195 4.21 1.70 25.33
CA LEU A 195 2.98 1.36 26.06
C LEU A 195 2.00 2.54 26.15
N GLU A 196 2.50 3.77 26.29
CA GLU A 196 1.67 4.99 26.26
C GLU A 196 0.99 5.16 24.91
N ARG A 197 1.69 4.88 23.81
CA ARG A 197 1.11 4.92 22.46
C ARG A 197 0.05 3.85 22.26
N ILE A 198 0.22 2.65 22.81
CA ILE A 198 -0.82 1.60 22.77
C ILE A 198 -2.09 2.07 23.48
N LYS A 199 -1.96 2.73 24.64
CA LYS A 199 -3.10 3.25 25.41
C LYS A 199 -3.80 4.42 24.71
N GLY A 200 -3.08 5.23 23.95
CA GLY A 200 -3.63 6.35 23.18
C GLY A 200 -4.30 5.96 21.85
N VAL A 201 -4.22 4.68 21.45
CA VAL A 201 -4.86 4.15 20.24
C VAL A 201 -6.22 3.47 20.56
N GLN A 202 -6.53 3.23 21.84
CA GLN A 202 -7.85 2.77 22.31
C GLN A 202 -8.85 3.92 22.39
#